data_AF-W9NG89-F1
#
_entry.id   AF-W9NG89-F1
#
_cell.length_a   1.000
_cell.length_b   1.000
_cell.length_c   1.000
_cell.angle_alpha   90.00
_cell.angle_beta   90.00
_cell.angle_gamma   90.00
#
_symmetry.space_group_name_H-M   'P 1'
#
loop_
_entity.id
_entity.type
_entity.pdbx_description
1 polymer ?
#
loop_
_entity_poly.entity_id
_entity_poly.type
_entity_poly.pdbx_seq_one_letter_code
_entity_poly.pdbx_strand_id
1 'polypeptide(L)'
;MLEKIRAVESQLSDDARLEKHRPVGVVVDDATRWLSQFSMIERALVLRPFYNSFVRRASNEWEKVNLTRVGHIKKGSKLPFFLKEENRMTPDDWHVLGTLYDILLDFQLVVRGLEGDGQGKHRRKVEENEIDPPLSGTSWELIHAYEFLLEALESAKRAVANFPDGHHLAVNINLGWLKLNEYYEHLNDSPLIYGAAVLHPAYRVFSQTKKMITDERNRLAPEVVEADQLQKQWLMRGLVV
;
A
#
# COMPACT_ATOMS: atom_id res chain seq x y z
N MET A 1 10.17 26.63 -4.08
CA MET A 1 9.27 27.43 -4.95
C MET A 1 7.81 27.06 -4.73
N LEU A 2 7.46 25.76 -4.84
CA LEU A 2 6.14 25.21 -4.54
C LEU A 2 5.59 25.60 -3.16
N GLU A 3 6.39 25.48 -2.09
CA GLU A 3 5.94 25.89 -0.74
C GLU A 3 5.56 27.37 -0.65
N LYS A 4 6.31 28.25 -1.35
CA LYS A 4 6.02 29.69 -1.39
C LYS A 4 4.74 29.98 -2.17
N ILE A 5 4.48 29.23 -3.25
CA ILE A 5 3.25 29.36 -4.05
C ILE A 5 2.06 28.93 -3.21
N ARG A 6 2.16 27.77 -2.57
CA ARG A 6 1.14 27.25 -1.69
C ARG A 6 0.85 28.17 -0.51
N ALA A 7 1.87 28.73 0.15
CA ALA A 7 1.68 29.68 1.24
C ALA A 7 0.92 30.94 0.77
N VAL A 8 1.24 31.44 -0.42
CA VAL A 8 0.57 32.61 -1.00
C VAL A 8 -0.86 32.29 -1.43
N GLU A 9 -1.09 31.13 -2.06
CA GLU A 9 -2.43 30.74 -2.53
C GLU A 9 -3.35 30.31 -1.38
N SER A 10 -2.80 29.71 -0.32
CA SER A 10 -3.53 29.42 0.92
C SER A 10 -3.98 30.70 1.62
N GLN A 11 -3.18 31.78 1.58
CA GLN A 11 -3.54 33.09 2.15
C GLN A 11 -4.54 33.89 1.30
N LEU A 12 -4.70 33.54 0.02
CA LEU A 12 -5.54 34.26 -0.94
C LEU A 12 -6.83 33.49 -1.31
N SER A 13 -7.01 32.29 -0.80
CA SER A 13 -8.10 31.40 -1.18
C SER A 13 -9.17 31.33 -0.09
N ASP A 14 -10.42 31.63 -0.46
CA ASP A 14 -11.61 31.45 0.39
C ASP A 14 -12.00 29.97 0.60
N ASP A 15 -11.25 29.03 0.01
CA ASP A 15 -11.51 27.60 0.15
C ASP A 15 -10.93 27.09 1.46
N ALA A 16 -11.80 26.86 2.45
CA ALA A 16 -11.43 26.41 3.80
C ALA A 16 -10.58 25.13 3.83
N ARG A 17 -10.59 24.32 2.75
CA ARG A 17 -9.72 23.15 2.60
C ARG A 17 -8.26 23.54 2.33
N LEU A 18 -8.00 24.64 1.64
CA LEU A 18 -6.66 25.13 1.29
C LEU A 18 -6.01 25.92 2.43
N GLU A 19 -6.79 26.56 3.30
CA GLU A 19 -6.29 27.23 4.52
C GLU A 19 -5.82 26.23 5.60
N LYS A 20 -6.46 25.07 5.71
CA LYS A 20 -6.23 24.13 6.82
C LYS A 20 -4.89 23.38 6.76
N HIS A 21 -4.27 23.27 5.59
CA HIS A 21 -3.08 22.44 5.42
C HIS A 21 -1.78 23.25 5.49
N ARG A 22 -0.97 23.01 6.54
CA ARG A 22 0.41 23.54 6.69
C ARG A 22 1.23 23.33 5.41
N PRO A 23 2.00 24.32 4.91
CA PRO A 23 2.84 24.15 3.72
C PRO A 23 3.72 22.91 3.86
N VAL A 24 3.69 22.05 2.85
CA VAL A 24 4.51 20.84 2.82
C VAL A 24 5.25 20.77 1.49
N GLY A 25 6.53 20.41 1.57
CA GLY A 25 7.41 20.23 0.43
C GLY A 25 7.13 18.95 -0.36
N VAL A 26 7.81 18.83 -1.49
CA VAL A 26 7.80 17.63 -2.33
C VAL A 26 8.53 16.51 -1.60
N VAL A 27 7.99 15.30 -1.68
CA VAL A 27 8.64 14.07 -1.24
C VAL A 27 9.16 13.37 -2.49
N VAL A 28 10.41 12.93 -2.46
CA VAL A 28 11.05 12.24 -3.60
C VAL A 28 11.23 10.78 -3.21
N ASP A 29 11.12 9.89 -4.20
CA ASP A 29 11.51 8.49 -4.03
C ASP A 29 12.99 8.42 -3.65
N ASP A 30 13.28 7.85 -2.47
CA ASP A 30 14.64 7.70 -1.97
C ASP A 30 15.20 6.28 -2.15
N ALA A 31 14.39 5.33 -2.66
CA ALA A 31 14.70 3.91 -2.86
C ALA A 31 15.26 3.15 -1.63
N THR A 32 15.38 3.81 -0.48
CA THR A 32 15.95 3.27 0.77
C THR A 32 14.88 2.97 1.81
N ARG A 33 13.81 3.76 1.81
CA ARG A 33 12.67 3.58 2.69
C ARG A 33 11.59 2.78 1.96
N TRP A 34 11.09 1.74 2.61
CA TRP A 34 9.97 0.95 2.07
C TRP A 34 8.77 1.87 1.78
N LEU A 35 8.15 1.69 0.61
CA LEU A 35 7.01 2.48 0.13
C LEU A 35 7.29 4.00 0.00
N SER A 36 8.53 4.39 -0.30
CA SER A 36 8.91 5.76 -0.69
C SER A 36 8.06 6.31 -1.85
N GLN A 37 7.75 5.47 -2.84
CA GLN A 37 6.89 5.81 -3.98
C GLN A 37 5.46 6.15 -3.55
N PHE A 38 4.88 5.41 -2.61
CA PHE A 38 3.56 5.74 -2.05
C PHE A 38 3.59 7.12 -1.39
N SER A 39 4.63 7.41 -0.59
CA SER A 39 4.78 8.72 0.07
C SER A 39 4.94 9.87 -0.93
N MET A 40 5.64 9.62 -2.06
CA MET A 40 5.77 10.57 -3.16
C MET A 40 4.41 10.85 -3.83
N ILE A 41 3.63 9.80 -4.13
CA ILE A 41 2.32 9.91 -4.77
C ILE A 41 1.32 10.60 -3.84
N GLU A 42 1.24 10.19 -2.57
CA GLU A 42 0.42 10.83 -1.54
C GLU A 42 0.71 12.35 -1.50
N ARG A 43 2.00 12.72 -1.50
CA ARG A 43 2.40 14.12 -1.53
C ARG A 43 1.97 14.81 -2.83
N ALA A 44 2.14 14.17 -3.98
CA ALA A 44 1.76 14.73 -5.27
C ALA A 44 0.25 15.02 -5.34
N LEU A 45 -0.59 14.11 -4.84
CA LEU A 45 -2.05 14.29 -4.77
C LEU A 45 -2.44 15.46 -3.85
N VAL A 46 -1.79 15.61 -2.69
CA VAL A 46 -1.98 16.78 -1.81
C VAL A 46 -1.58 18.09 -2.49
N LEU A 47 -0.56 18.07 -3.36
CA LEU A 47 -0.07 19.25 -4.07
C LEU A 47 -0.78 19.52 -5.40
N ARG A 48 -1.64 18.61 -5.88
CA ARG A 48 -2.37 18.72 -7.15
C ARG A 48 -3.06 20.07 -7.35
N PRO A 49 -3.76 20.68 -6.37
CA PRO A 49 -4.43 21.98 -6.56
C PRO A 49 -3.47 23.12 -6.95
N PHE A 50 -2.21 23.03 -6.51
CA PHE A 50 -1.20 24.07 -6.72
C PHE A 50 -0.34 23.83 -7.96
N TYR A 51 -0.51 22.70 -8.65
CA TYR A 51 0.35 22.30 -9.77
C TYR A 51 0.31 23.30 -10.93
N ASN A 52 -0.87 23.68 -11.39
CA ASN A 52 -1.03 24.60 -12.52
C ASN A 52 -0.44 25.99 -12.22
N SER A 53 -0.66 26.48 -11.00
CA SER A 53 -0.08 27.74 -10.53
C SER A 53 1.45 27.67 -10.44
N PHE A 54 1.98 26.53 -10.02
CA PHE A 54 3.42 26.29 -10.06
C PHE A 54 3.98 26.32 -11.47
N VAL A 55 3.38 25.59 -12.42
CA VAL A 55 3.80 25.58 -13.82
C VAL A 55 3.77 26.99 -14.41
N ARG A 56 2.68 27.74 -14.19
CA ARG A 56 2.54 29.13 -14.65
C ARG A 56 3.65 30.02 -14.09
N ARG A 57 3.89 29.95 -12.77
CA ARG A 57 4.93 30.78 -12.14
C ARG A 57 6.33 30.40 -12.62
N ALA A 58 6.60 29.12 -12.77
CA ALA A 58 7.87 28.62 -13.31
C ALA A 58 8.10 29.08 -14.76
N SER A 59 7.06 29.08 -15.60
CA SER A 59 7.12 29.64 -16.96
C SER A 59 7.47 31.12 -16.93
N ASN A 60 6.76 31.91 -16.12
CA ASN A 60 6.99 33.35 -16.00
C ASN A 60 8.42 33.67 -15.52
N GLU A 61 8.93 32.93 -14.54
CA GLU A 61 10.32 33.11 -14.06
C GLU A 61 11.35 32.72 -15.13
N TRP A 62 11.10 31.66 -15.88
CA TRP A 62 11.97 31.27 -16.99
C TRP A 62 11.97 32.33 -18.10
N GLU A 63 10.79 32.84 -18.47
CA GLU A 63 10.59 33.89 -19.46
C GLU A 63 11.28 35.20 -19.08
N LYS A 64 11.16 35.66 -17.82
CA LYS A 64 11.85 36.86 -17.33
C LYS A 64 13.37 36.82 -17.57
N VAL A 65 13.97 35.63 -17.42
CA VAL A 65 15.42 35.45 -17.57
C VAL A 65 15.81 35.25 -19.04
N ASN A 66 14.95 34.61 -19.83
CA ASN A 66 15.29 34.12 -21.17
C ASN A 66 14.67 34.92 -22.33
N LEU A 67 13.76 35.86 -22.07
CA LEU A 67 13.25 36.77 -23.10
C LEU A 67 14.18 37.98 -23.28
N THR A 68 14.29 38.43 -24.52
CA THR A 68 14.91 39.71 -24.89
C THR A 68 13.91 40.85 -24.69
N ARG A 69 14.38 42.11 -24.69
CA ARG A 69 13.51 43.30 -24.62
C ARG A 69 12.45 43.35 -25.74
N VAL A 70 12.65 42.62 -26.83
CA VAL A 70 11.78 42.55 -28.01
C VAL A 70 10.84 41.32 -27.94
N GLY A 71 10.88 40.52 -26.87
CA GLY A 71 10.01 39.35 -26.71
C GLY A 71 10.50 38.07 -27.40
N HIS A 72 11.69 38.08 -28.02
CA HIS A 72 12.29 36.84 -28.55
C HIS A 72 13.05 36.09 -27.46
N ILE A 73 13.00 34.75 -27.50
CA ILE A 73 13.80 33.88 -26.64
C ILE A 73 15.29 34.04 -27.02
N LYS A 74 16.15 34.23 -26.02
CA LYS A 74 17.60 34.34 -26.20
C LYS A 74 18.16 33.09 -26.89
N LYS A 75 19.08 33.29 -27.83
CA LYS A 75 19.71 32.20 -28.59
C LYS A 75 20.42 31.23 -27.64
N GLY A 76 20.07 29.95 -27.70
CA GLY A 76 20.63 28.89 -26.86
C GLY A 76 19.85 28.61 -25.55
N SER A 77 18.83 29.40 -25.22
CA SER A 77 17.97 29.12 -24.08
C SER A 77 17.14 27.86 -24.31
N LYS A 78 17.24 26.89 -23.38
CA LYS A 78 16.48 25.64 -23.40
C LYS A 78 15.35 25.70 -22.37
N LEU A 79 14.15 25.30 -22.78
CA LEU A 79 13.00 25.19 -21.88
C LEU A 79 13.22 24.00 -20.93
N PRO A 80 13.04 24.17 -19.61
CA PRO A 80 13.07 23.09 -18.65
C PRO A 80 12.12 21.95 -19.03
N PHE A 81 12.54 20.72 -18.78
CA PHE A 81 11.83 19.51 -19.20
C PHE A 81 10.35 19.52 -18.78
N PHE A 82 10.07 19.87 -17.53
CA PHE A 82 8.72 19.88 -16.95
C PHE A 82 7.80 21.02 -17.45
N LEU A 83 8.35 22.01 -18.18
CA LEU A 83 7.56 23.11 -18.75
C LEU A 83 7.07 22.83 -20.18
N LYS A 84 7.69 21.85 -20.85
CA LYS A 84 7.24 21.38 -22.17
C LYS A 84 5.83 20.84 -22.09
N GLU A 85 5.00 21.14 -23.08
CA GLU A 85 3.59 20.75 -23.07
C GLU A 85 3.41 19.23 -23.04
N GLU A 86 4.25 18.48 -23.76
CA GLU A 86 4.21 17.00 -23.74
C GLU A 86 4.53 16.36 -22.39
N ASN A 87 5.13 17.12 -21.46
CA ASN A 87 5.56 16.62 -20.15
C ASN A 87 4.71 17.18 -19.00
N ARG A 88 3.62 17.90 -19.33
CA ARG A 88 2.69 18.40 -18.32
C ARG A 88 1.78 17.26 -17.87
N MET A 89 1.45 17.28 -16.59
CA MET A 89 0.59 16.26 -16.00
C MET A 89 -0.85 16.47 -16.51
N THR A 90 -1.33 15.52 -17.30
CA THR A 90 -2.68 15.50 -17.86
C THR A 90 -3.70 15.03 -16.80
N PRO A 91 -5.01 15.25 -17.02
CA PRO A 91 -6.04 14.70 -16.15
C PRO A 91 -5.94 13.17 -15.99
N ASP A 92 -5.54 12.49 -17.06
CA ASP A 92 -5.37 11.03 -17.08
C ASP A 92 -4.17 10.60 -16.22
N ASP A 93 -3.05 11.31 -16.29
CA ASP A 93 -1.89 11.05 -15.42
C ASP A 93 -2.26 11.17 -13.93
N TRP A 94 -3.04 12.19 -13.58
CA TRP A 94 -3.54 12.34 -12.21
C TRP A 94 -4.48 11.22 -11.79
N HIS A 95 -5.24 10.67 -12.74
CA HIS A 95 -6.10 9.52 -12.49
C HIS A 95 -5.27 8.27 -12.25
N VAL A 96 -4.23 8.02 -13.07
CA VAL A 96 -3.27 6.92 -12.87
C VAL A 96 -2.59 7.01 -11.51
N LEU A 97 -2.16 8.21 -11.10
CA LEU A 97 -1.57 8.43 -9.76
C LEU A 97 -2.56 8.13 -8.64
N GLY A 98 -3.85 8.47 -8.82
CA GLY A 98 -4.91 8.11 -7.88
C GLY A 98 -5.09 6.60 -7.76
N THR A 99 -5.18 5.90 -8.88
CA THR A 99 -5.32 4.43 -8.88
C THR A 99 -4.11 3.74 -8.24
N LEU A 100 -2.89 4.22 -8.53
CA LEU A 100 -1.68 3.71 -7.87
C LEU A 100 -1.68 3.99 -6.36
N TYR A 101 -2.16 5.16 -5.94
CA TYR A 101 -2.31 5.49 -4.53
C TYR A 101 -3.25 4.52 -3.82
N ASP A 102 -4.42 4.23 -4.40
CA ASP A 102 -5.40 3.34 -3.81
C ASP A 102 -4.84 1.92 -3.65
N ILE A 103 -4.17 1.39 -4.68
CA ILE A 103 -3.52 0.07 -4.61
C ILE A 103 -2.42 0.06 -3.53
N LEU A 104 -1.54 1.06 -3.53
CA LEU A 104 -0.42 1.11 -2.59
C LEU A 104 -0.87 1.42 -1.14
N LEU A 105 -2.05 2.01 -0.96
CA LEU A 105 -2.64 2.24 0.35
C LEU A 105 -2.95 0.91 1.04
N ASP A 106 -3.50 -0.07 0.32
CA ASP A 106 -3.73 -1.42 0.85
C ASP A 106 -2.43 -2.05 1.35
N PHE A 107 -1.35 -1.97 0.58
CA PHE A 107 -0.02 -2.42 0.99
C PHE A 107 0.47 -1.67 2.23
N GLN A 108 0.31 -0.34 2.27
CA GLN A 108 0.75 0.49 3.39
C GLN A 108 0.00 0.15 4.69
N LEU A 109 -1.29 -0.15 4.60
CA LEU A 109 -2.12 -0.55 5.75
C LEU A 109 -1.73 -1.95 6.24
N VAL A 110 -1.58 -2.91 5.32
CA VAL A 110 -1.17 -4.28 5.66
C VAL A 110 0.21 -4.31 6.30
N VAL A 111 1.20 -3.64 5.70
CA VAL A 111 2.57 -3.60 6.24
C VAL A 111 2.59 -2.96 7.63
N ARG A 112 1.87 -1.85 7.86
CA ARG A 112 1.78 -1.23 9.19
C ARG A 112 1.11 -2.13 10.22
N GLY A 113 0.10 -2.88 9.81
CA GLY A 113 -0.54 -3.84 10.69
C GLY A 113 0.41 -5.00 11.05
N LEU A 114 1.10 -5.55 10.05
CA LEU A 114 2.07 -6.65 10.24
C LEU A 114 3.34 -6.25 11.00
N GLU A 115 3.75 -4.97 10.94
CA GLU A 115 4.86 -4.45 11.75
C GLU A 115 4.60 -4.69 13.25
N GLY A 116 3.33 -4.67 13.66
CA GLY A 116 2.92 -4.76 15.05
C GLY A 116 3.35 -3.53 15.85
N ASP A 117 2.49 -2.98 16.70
CA ASP A 117 2.88 -1.88 17.59
C ASP A 117 3.56 -2.38 18.88
N GLY A 118 3.72 -3.70 19.03
CA GLY A 118 4.19 -4.36 20.26
C GLY A 118 3.26 -4.12 21.46
N GLN A 119 2.14 -3.43 21.26
CA GLN A 119 1.15 -3.13 22.26
C GLN A 119 0.03 -4.14 22.01
N GLY A 120 0.15 -5.32 22.62
CA GLY A 120 -0.97 -6.22 22.81
C GLY A 120 -2.03 -5.56 23.69
N LYS A 121 -2.65 -4.47 23.23
CA LYS A 121 -3.77 -3.82 23.90
C LYS A 121 -4.88 -4.83 23.79
N HIS A 122 -5.09 -5.52 24.91
CA HIS A 122 -6.37 -6.09 25.28
C HIS A 122 -7.49 -5.20 24.72
N ARG A 123 -8.12 -5.69 23.66
CA ARG A 123 -9.46 -5.33 23.18
C ARG A 123 -9.80 -3.84 23.35
N ARG A 124 -9.60 -3.04 22.31
CA ARG A 124 -10.66 -2.08 21.99
C ARG A 124 -11.88 -2.93 21.67
N LYS A 125 -13.01 -2.66 22.34
CA LYS A 125 -14.29 -3.25 21.94
C LYS A 125 -14.50 -2.85 20.48
N VAL A 126 -14.42 -3.84 19.60
CA VAL A 126 -14.83 -3.72 18.20
C VAL A 126 -16.28 -3.27 18.24
N GLU A 127 -16.57 -2.06 17.77
CA GLU A 127 -17.94 -1.65 17.49
C GLU A 127 -18.45 -2.48 16.31
N GLU A 128 -19.73 -2.83 16.30
CA GLU A 128 -20.37 -3.77 15.36
C GLU A 128 -20.20 -3.43 13.86
N ASN A 129 -19.66 -2.25 13.55
CA ASN A 129 -19.40 -1.73 12.21
C ASN A 129 -17.91 -1.62 11.85
N GLU A 130 -16.98 -2.05 12.70
CA GLU A 130 -15.54 -2.10 12.36
C GLU A 130 -15.22 -3.41 11.61
N ILE A 131 -14.63 -3.24 10.42
CA ILE A 131 -14.08 -4.30 9.59
C ILE A 131 -13.05 -5.11 10.42
N ASP A 132 -13.01 -6.42 10.17
CA ASP A 132 -12.20 -7.47 10.81
C ASP A 132 -10.83 -7.01 11.37
N PRO A 133 -10.35 -7.65 12.45
CA PRO A 133 -9.40 -7.05 13.39
C PRO A 133 -8.15 -6.52 12.70
N PRO A 134 -7.64 -5.33 13.12
CA PRO A 134 -6.39 -4.82 12.59
C PRO A 134 -5.29 -5.84 12.87
N LEU A 135 -4.55 -6.22 11.81
CA LEU A 135 -3.40 -7.11 11.89
C LEU A 135 -2.52 -6.70 13.08
N SER A 136 -2.23 -7.65 13.95
CA SER A 136 -1.51 -7.45 15.22
C SER A 136 -0.01 -7.75 15.12
N GLY A 137 0.47 -8.14 13.92
CA GLY A 137 1.86 -8.50 13.65
C GLY A 137 2.21 -9.93 14.02
N THR A 138 1.20 -10.79 14.18
CA THR A 138 1.41 -12.21 14.48
C THR A 138 1.69 -13.00 13.21
N SER A 139 2.51 -14.05 13.34
CA SER A 139 3.00 -14.81 12.17
C SER A 139 1.91 -15.51 11.35
N TRP A 140 0.75 -15.82 11.93
CA TRP A 140 -0.36 -16.46 11.19
C TRP A 140 -1.17 -15.45 10.34
N GLU A 141 -1.18 -14.16 10.73
CA GLU A 141 -1.87 -13.10 9.99
C GLU A 141 -1.22 -12.82 8.62
N LEU A 142 0.02 -13.27 8.43
CA LEU A 142 0.70 -13.20 7.14
C LEU A 142 -0.11 -13.88 6.03
N ILE A 143 -0.74 -15.03 6.28
CA ILE A 143 -1.53 -15.72 5.24
C ILE A 143 -2.67 -14.82 4.77
N HIS A 144 -3.47 -14.28 5.69
CA HIS A 144 -4.59 -13.41 5.37
C HIS A 144 -4.16 -12.09 4.74
N ALA A 145 -3.02 -11.53 5.18
CA ALA A 145 -2.45 -10.34 4.57
C ALA A 145 -2.09 -10.55 3.09
N TYR A 146 -1.49 -11.70 2.76
CA TYR A 146 -1.17 -12.04 1.37
C TYR A 146 -2.43 -12.30 0.54
N GLU A 147 -3.41 -13.06 1.07
CA GLU A 147 -4.69 -13.31 0.39
C GLU A 147 -5.41 -12.01 0.05
N PHE A 148 -5.51 -11.10 1.03
CA PHE A 148 -6.11 -9.77 0.85
C PHE A 148 -5.40 -8.96 -0.24
N LEU A 149 -4.07 -8.88 -0.21
CA LEU A 149 -3.30 -8.10 -1.20
C LEU A 149 -3.38 -8.71 -2.61
N LEU A 150 -3.38 -10.05 -2.73
CA LEU A 150 -3.57 -10.73 -4.02
C LEU A 150 -4.96 -10.44 -4.59
N GLU A 151 -6.01 -10.52 -3.77
CA GLU A 151 -7.38 -10.18 -4.17
C GLU A 151 -7.54 -8.70 -4.54
N ALA A 152 -6.89 -7.80 -3.80
CA ALA A 152 -6.87 -6.37 -4.09
C ALA A 152 -6.23 -6.10 -5.47
N LEU A 153 -5.10 -6.74 -5.77
CA LEU A 153 -4.44 -6.62 -7.08
C LEU A 153 -5.27 -7.21 -8.22
N GLU A 154 -5.98 -8.33 -8.00
CA GLU A 154 -6.92 -8.85 -8.99
C GLU A 154 -8.08 -7.89 -9.25
N SER A 155 -8.63 -7.29 -8.20
CA SER A 155 -9.70 -6.30 -8.30
C SER A 155 -9.23 -5.05 -9.02
N ALA A 156 -8.02 -4.58 -8.72
CA ALA A 156 -7.38 -3.48 -9.43
C ALA A 156 -7.16 -3.80 -10.91
N LYS A 157 -6.74 -5.02 -11.26
CA LYS A 157 -6.59 -5.47 -12.65
C LYS A 157 -7.91 -5.39 -13.42
N ARG A 158 -9.03 -5.79 -12.79
CA ARG A 158 -10.38 -5.68 -13.39
C ARG A 158 -10.78 -4.22 -13.58
N ALA A 159 -10.47 -3.35 -12.63
CA ALA A 159 -10.77 -1.92 -12.72
C ALA A 159 -9.98 -1.24 -13.84
N VAL A 160 -8.68 -1.53 -13.97
CA VAL A 160 -7.77 -0.91 -14.94
C VAL A 160 -8.06 -1.34 -16.39
N ALA A 161 -8.72 -2.49 -16.60
CA ALA A 161 -9.11 -2.94 -17.93
C ALA A 161 -10.00 -1.94 -18.70
N ASN A 162 -10.71 -1.06 -17.98
CA ASN A 162 -11.61 -0.06 -18.56
C ASN A 162 -10.94 1.29 -18.83
N PHE A 163 -9.63 1.44 -18.59
CA PHE A 163 -8.93 2.71 -18.70
C PHE A 163 -8.45 2.95 -20.15
N PRO A 164 -8.68 4.15 -20.72
CA PRO A 164 -8.25 4.48 -22.09
C PRO A 164 -6.74 4.39 -22.34
N ASP A 165 -5.91 4.55 -21.30
CA ASP A 165 -4.43 4.46 -21.36
C ASP A 165 -3.86 3.62 -20.19
N GLY A 166 -4.61 2.60 -19.76
CA GLY A 166 -4.28 1.79 -18.59
C GLY A 166 -3.23 0.70 -18.82
N HIS A 167 -2.66 0.56 -20.02
CA HIS A 167 -1.83 -0.60 -20.38
C HIS A 167 -0.61 -0.75 -19.47
N HIS A 168 0.12 0.34 -19.22
CA HIS A 168 1.27 0.33 -18.33
C HIS A 168 0.89 -0.05 -16.90
N LEU A 169 -0.25 0.45 -16.42
CA LEU A 169 -0.75 0.15 -15.10
C LEU A 169 -1.19 -1.32 -14.98
N ALA A 170 -1.86 -1.86 -16.00
CA ALA A 170 -2.25 -3.26 -16.04
C ALA A 170 -1.04 -4.20 -16.03
N VAL A 171 0.02 -3.89 -16.81
CA VAL A 171 1.28 -4.64 -16.79
C VAL A 171 1.92 -4.58 -15.41
N ASN A 172 2.02 -3.40 -14.81
CA ASN A 172 2.62 -3.24 -13.48
C ASN A 172 1.85 -3.98 -12.38
N ILE A 173 0.52 -3.96 -12.42
CA ILE A 173 -0.33 -4.72 -11.49
C ILE A 173 -0.09 -6.22 -11.64
N ASN A 174 -0.02 -6.73 -12.88
CA ASN A 174 0.27 -8.15 -13.12
C ASN A 174 1.66 -8.55 -12.60
N LEU A 175 2.68 -7.71 -12.81
CA LEU A 175 4.01 -7.94 -12.28
C LEU A 175 4.02 -7.93 -10.75
N GLY A 176 3.29 -7.00 -10.14
CA GLY A 176 3.09 -6.95 -8.69
C GLY A 176 2.42 -8.21 -8.15
N TRP A 177 1.36 -8.68 -8.82
CA TRP A 177 0.65 -9.90 -8.44
C TRP A 177 1.53 -11.13 -8.56
N LEU A 178 2.24 -11.29 -9.69
CA LEU A 178 3.17 -12.42 -9.89
C LEU A 178 4.24 -12.46 -8.80
N LYS A 179 4.80 -11.29 -8.47
CA LYS A 179 5.84 -11.20 -7.45
C LYS A 179 5.28 -11.48 -6.05
N LEU A 180 4.09 -11.00 -5.74
CA LEU A 180 3.44 -11.27 -4.46
C LEU A 180 3.10 -12.77 -4.32
N ASN A 181 2.61 -13.40 -5.38
CA ASN A 181 2.30 -14.82 -5.41
C ASN A 181 3.57 -15.68 -5.24
N GLU A 182 4.68 -15.31 -5.87
CA GLU A 182 5.99 -15.96 -5.66
C GLU A 182 6.36 -15.99 -4.18
N TYR A 183 6.21 -14.86 -3.47
CA TYR A 183 6.48 -14.81 -2.02
C TYR A 183 5.44 -15.56 -1.18
N TYR A 184 4.18 -15.59 -1.63
CA TYR A 184 3.11 -16.33 -0.97
C TYR A 184 3.40 -17.84 -0.95
N GLU A 185 3.82 -18.39 -2.08
CA GLU A 185 4.21 -19.81 -2.18
C GLU A 185 5.35 -20.17 -1.22
N HIS A 186 6.31 -19.26 -1.03
CA HIS A 186 7.41 -19.44 -0.08
C HIS A 186 7.00 -19.41 1.40
N LEU A 187 5.79 -18.97 1.76
CA LEU A 187 5.31 -19.09 3.14
C LEU A 187 5.19 -20.57 3.57
N ASN A 188 4.90 -21.47 2.64
CA ASN A 188 4.81 -22.91 2.89
C ASN A 188 6.16 -23.53 3.26
N ASP A 189 7.27 -22.91 2.87
CA ASP A 189 8.61 -23.37 3.22
C ASP A 189 8.96 -23.08 4.69
N SER A 190 8.18 -22.22 5.36
CA SER A 190 8.43 -21.79 6.74
C SER A 190 7.63 -22.62 7.75
N PRO A 191 8.28 -23.49 8.55
CA PRO A 191 7.59 -24.25 9.59
C PRO A 191 6.97 -23.35 10.68
N LEU A 192 7.45 -22.11 10.81
CA LEU A 192 6.92 -21.11 11.74
C LEU A 192 5.49 -20.70 11.39
N ILE A 193 5.22 -20.45 10.11
CA ILE A 193 3.89 -20.00 9.64
C ILE A 193 2.87 -21.12 9.83
N TYR A 194 3.25 -22.34 9.46
CA TYR A 194 2.45 -23.54 9.67
C TYR A 194 2.15 -23.77 11.16
N GLY A 195 3.19 -23.72 12.01
CA GLY A 195 3.05 -23.87 13.45
C GLY A 195 2.12 -22.81 14.06
N ALA A 196 2.24 -21.55 13.63
CA ALA A 196 1.39 -20.47 14.12
C ALA A 196 -0.08 -20.66 13.75
N ALA A 197 -0.39 -21.07 12.52
CA ALA A 197 -1.75 -21.35 12.08
C ALA A 197 -2.37 -22.52 12.86
N VAL A 198 -1.64 -23.63 13.04
CA VAL A 198 -2.10 -24.82 13.77
C VAL A 198 -2.36 -24.51 15.25
N LEU A 199 -1.51 -23.67 15.87
CA LEU A 199 -1.61 -23.33 17.28
C LEU A 199 -2.61 -22.20 17.57
N HIS A 200 -3.10 -21.49 16.56
CA HIS A 200 -4.01 -20.35 16.75
C HIS A 200 -5.36 -20.78 17.36
N PRO A 201 -5.80 -20.28 18.53
CA PRO A 201 -7.03 -20.75 19.20
C PRO A 201 -8.32 -20.70 18.40
N ALA A 202 -8.46 -19.78 17.43
CA ALA A 202 -9.63 -19.69 16.58
C ALA A 202 -9.58 -20.64 15.36
N TYR A 203 -8.38 -20.99 14.88
CA TYR A 203 -8.17 -21.95 13.78
C TYR A 203 -7.74 -23.33 14.29
N ARG A 204 -7.58 -23.46 15.62
CA ARG A 204 -7.27 -24.70 16.32
C ARG A 204 -8.41 -25.68 16.05
N VAL A 205 -8.15 -26.56 15.10
CA VAL A 205 -8.71 -27.91 15.06
C VAL A 205 -8.54 -28.58 16.44
N PHE A 206 -7.57 -28.13 17.25
CA PHE A 206 -7.13 -28.70 18.53
C PHE A 206 -7.64 -28.04 19.82
N SER A 207 -8.64 -27.15 19.79
CA SER A 207 -9.46 -26.92 21.01
C SER A 207 -10.21 -28.20 21.42
N GLN A 208 -10.23 -29.18 20.50
CA GLN A 208 -10.64 -30.56 20.67
C GLN A 208 -9.74 -31.41 21.58
N THR A 209 -8.69 -30.88 22.21
CA THR A 209 -7.96 -31.66 23.25
C THR A 209 -8.90 -32.05 24.40
N LYS A 210 -9.96 -31.28 24.66
CA LYS A 210 -11.05 -31.69 25.55
C LYS A 210 -11.91 -32.83 24.96
N LYS A 211 -12.09 -32.87 23.63
CA LYS A 211 -12.80 -33.92 22.88
C LYS A 211 -11.98 -35.21 22.71
N MET A 212 -10.65 -35.11 22.77
CA MET A 212 -9.73 -36.26 22.75
C MET A 212 -9.72 -37.04 24.07
N ILE A 213 -10.09 -36.38 25.16
CA ILE A 213 -10.19 -36.97 26.50
C ILE A 213 -11.60 -37.54 26.76
N THR A 214 -12.60 -37.16 25.96
CA THR A 214 -13.99 -37.63 26.08
C THR A 214 -14.36 -38.67 25.01
N ASP A 215 -15.52 -39.31 25.15
CA ASP A 215 -16.05 -40.32 24.22
C ASP A 215 -16.22 -39.84 22.77
N GLU A 216 -16.11 -38.54 22.52
CA GLU A 216 -16.15 -37.93 21.18
C GLU A 216 -14.95 -38.29 20.30
N ARG A 217 -13.86 -38.83 20.87
CA ARG A 217 -12.68 -39.31 20.13
C ARG A 217 -13.04 -40.29 19.00
N ASN A 218 -14.04 -41.14 19.20
CA ASN A 218 -14.46 -42.15 18.21
C ASN A 218 -15.29 -41.57 17.05
N ARG A 219 -15.54 -40.25 17.04
CA ARG A 219 -16.31 -39.53 16.01
C ARG A 219 -15.48 -38.47 15.28
N LEU A 220 -14.16 -38.46 15.46
CA LEU A 220 -13.28 -37.54 14.75
C LEU A 220 -13.18 -37.90 13.27
N ALA A 221 -13.15 -36.86 12.42
CA ALA A 221 -12.91 -37.04 11.00
C ALA A 221 -11.46 -37.52 10.76
N PRO A 222 -11.19 -38.34 9.73
CA PRO A 222 -9.87 -38.90 9.45
C PRO A 222 -8.75 -37.86 9.36
N GLU A 223 -9.05 -36.69 8.77
CA GLU A 223 -8.11 -35.59 8.57
C GLU A 223 -7.65 -34.98 9.89
N VAL A 224 -8.56 -34.96 10.89
CA VAL A 224 -8.27 -34.46 12.24
C VAL A 224 -7.36 -35.44 13.00
N VAL A 225 -7.55 -36.74 12.80
CA VAL A 225 -6.70 -37.78 13.39
C VAL A 225 -5.29 -37.76 12.80
N GLU A 226 -5.19 -37.56 11.48
CA GLU A 226 -3.90 -37.47 10.78
C GLU A 226 -3.10 -36.24 11.21
N ALA A 227 -3.74 -35.07 11.30
CA ALA A 227 -3.09 -33.84 11.76
C ALA A 227 -2.55 -33.98 13.20
N ASP A 228 -3.29 -34.65 14.09
CA ASP A 228 -2.85 -34.93 15.47
C ASP A 228 -1.63 -35.86 15.53
N GLN A 229 -1.62 -36.91 14.70
CA GLN A 229 -0.49 -37.86 14.62
C GLN A 229 0.78 -37.21 14.09
N LEU A 230 0.66 -36.33 13.08
CA LEU A 230 1.76 -35.51 12.57
C LEU A 230 2.34 -34.61 13.65
N GLN A 231 1.50 -33.89 14.39
CA GLN A 231 1.94 -33.02 15.47
C GLN A 231 2.63 -33.81 16.59
N LYS A 232 2.09 -34.97 16.98
CA LYS A 232 2.72 -35.86 17.97
C LYS A 232 4.10 -36.33 17.51
N GLN A 233 4.24 -36.67 16.23
CA GLN A 233 5.56 -36.99 15.66
C GLN A 233 6.52 -35.81 15.73
N TRP A 234 6.04 -34.59 15.49
CA TRP A 234 6.90 -33.40 15.51
C TRP A 234 7.37 -33.06 16.92
N LEU A 235 6.49 -33.16 17.92
CA LEU A 235 6.86 -33.00 19.34
C LEU A 235 7.85 -34.09 19.79
N MET A 236 7.62 -35.35 19.40
CA MET A 236 8.53 -36.46 19.71
C MET A 236 9.91 -36.28 19.08
N ARG A 237 9.99 -35.60 17.93
CA ARG A 237 11.24 -35.32 17.22
C ARG A 237 11.87 -33.98 17.61
N GLY A 238 11.27 -33.22 18.53
CA GLY A 238 11.76 -31.90 18.95
C GLY A 238 11.75 -30.87 17.82
N LEU A 239 10.90 -31.05 16.80
CA LEU A 239 10.79 -30.14 15.65
C LEU A 239 9.96 -28.89 15.98
N VAL A 240 9.19 -28.95 17.06
CA VAL A 240 8.40 -27.84 17.61
C VAL A 240 8.57 -27.91 19.13
N VAL A 241 8.92 -26.78 19.77
CA VAL A 241 9.16 -26.66 21.23
C VAL A 241 7.89 -26.21 21.93
#